data_AF-A0A2N5MMZ9-F1
#
_entry.id   AF-A0A2N5MMZ9-F1
#
_cell.length_a   1.000
_cell.length_b   1.000
_cell.length_c   1.000
_cell.angle_alpha   90.00
_cell.angle_beta   90.00
_cell.angle_gamma   90.00
#
_symmetry.space_group_name_H-M   'P 1'
#
loop_
_entity.id
_entity.type
_entity.pdbx_description
1 polymer ?
#
loop_
_entity_poly.entity_id
_entity_poly.type
_entity_poly.pdbx_seq_one_letter_code
_entity_poly.pdbx_strand_id
1 'polypeptide(L)'
;MKKWKFVLLSLAVFIGLSVAYYSITLADTVQTVSVKKFGAKGDGKTDDTRAIQNAIDSSKGKTIIFPKGTYAIREITLRDNTSLKGEQAVIQAGQEGKRLVNLYGRNLTIADLTFDGKEQVINGFFIHKGAQDIKITNTTIQNFSTSNPNLDNHPIPVGIRIVGETKNILIDNTTVKNIYSKVRVKSSGDHYVSRGIFLMPYTVAKPEKAPENIVIQNSVFDGIGPKDDGDGINVQSFKQKVTITIQNNRFENNHKRALKIQDPGAIIKGNTIINSFNGNNHYDTYNIPDNYDMYAAISVYANDVIVEDNDITGIGSFSAAIDIDSAQNVTINNNRIENGIDSRYNLNPLIRINTVYNRTKAISGLTITNNTLKNGSNGIYFSSPVRNVTVSNNTLVNSK
;
A
#
# COMPACT_ATOMS: atom_id res chain seq x y z
N MET A 1 2.28 -49.10 83.59
CA MET A 1 3.45 -48.40 83.02
C MET A 1 3.12 -47.92 81.60
N LYS A 2 3.32 -46.62 81.32
CA LYS A 2 3.52 -45.93 80.01
C LYS A 2 2.63 -46.36 78.80
N LYS A 3 1.56 -45.60 78.48
CA LYS A 3 1.43 -44.47 77.52
C LYS A 3 1.50 -44.80 76.00
N TRP A 4 0.33 -44.62 75.34
CA TRP A 4 0.08 -43.96 74.02
C TRP A 4 0.29 -44.83 72.74
N LYS A 5 -0.49 -44.76 71.65
CA LYS A 5 -1.21 -43.64 70.98
C LYS A 5 -2.47 -44.12 70.21
N PHE A 6 -3.47 -43.24 70.11
CA PHE A 6 -4.61 -43.30 69.18
C PHE A 6 -4.19 -42.89 67.76
N VAL A 7 -4.78 -43.51 66.74
CA VAL A 7 -4.91 -42.95 65.39
C VAL A 7 -6.36 -43.20 64.95
N LEU A 8 -7.12 -42.11 64.79
CA LEU A 8 -8.48 -42.09 64.25
C LEU A 8 -8.39 -41.60 62.80
N LEU A 9 -8.85 -42.43 61.86
CA LEU A 9 -8.94 -42.11 60.44
C LEU A 9 -10.30 -41.44 60.19
N SER A 10 -10.32 -40.13 59.94
CA SER A 10 -11.53 -39.39 59.57
C SER A 10 -11.75 -39.42 58.05
N LEU A 11 -12.86 -40.02 57.62
CA LEU A 11 -13.34 -40.04 56.23
C LEU A 11 -14.02 -38.69 55.90
N ALA A 12 -13.47 -37.93 54.95
CA ALA A 12 -14.06 -36.68 54.48
C ALA A 12 -15.08 -36.95 53.37
N VAL A 13 -16.34 -36.54 53.57
CA VAL A 13 -17.40 -36.53 52.56
C VAL A 13 -17.39 -35.17 51.87
N PHE A 14 -17.04 -35.13 50.58
CA PHE A 14 -17.15 -33.94 49.74
C PHE A 14 -18.55 -33.87 49.12
N ILE A 15 -19.35 -32.88 49.53
CA ILE A 15 -20.62 -32.53 48.89
C ILE A 15 -20.30 -31.52 47.78
N GLY A 16 -20.43 -31.95 46.53
CA GLY A 16 -20.32 -31.07 45.36
C GLY A 16 -21.59 -30.27 45.15
N LEU A 17 -21.58 -28.98 45.53
CA LEU A 17 -22.59 -28.00 45.14
C LEU A 17 -22.14 -27.34 43.82
N SER A 18 -22.78 -27.72 42.72
CA SER A 18 -22.58 -27.06 41.43
C SER A 18 -23.36 -25.74 41.40
N VAL A 19 -22.65 -24.62 41.51
CA VAL A 19 -23.20 -23.29 41.20
C VAL A 19 -23.09 -23.08 39.69
N ALA A 20 -24.22 -23.05 38.99
CA ALA A 20 -24.26 -22.67 37.59
C ALA A 20 -24.05 -21.16 37.48
N TYR A 21 -22.87 -20.74 37.04
CA TYR A 21 -22.61 -19.35 36.68
C TYR A 21 -23.22 -19.09 35.29
N TYR A 22 -24.35 -18.38 35.26
CA TYR A 22 -24.84 -17.75 34.03
C TYR A 22 -23.94 -16.55 33.71
N SER A 23 -22.98 -16.74 32.81
CA SER A 23 -22.30 -15.61 32.17
C SER A 23 -23.27 -14.97 31.18
N ILE A 24 -23.90 -13.87 31.56
CA ILE A 24 -24.55 -12.98 30.59
C ILE A 24 -23.41 -12.29 29.84
N THR A 25 -23.01 -12.86 28.70
CA THR A 25 -22.28 -12.09 27.69
C THR A 25 -23.23 -11.01 27.20
N LEU A 26 -23.04 -9.77 27.67
CA LEU A 26 -23.53 -8.61 26.96
C LEU A 26 -22.82 -8.64 25.60
N ALA A 27 -23.49 -9.18 24.58
CA ALA A 27 -23.10 -8.92 23.22
C ALA A 27 -23.12 -7.40 23.08
N ASP A 28 -21.95 -6.80 22.93
CA ASP A 28 -21.82 -5.39 22.62
C ASP A 28 -22.49 -5.22 21.26
N THR A 29 -23.77 -4.86 21.28
CA THR A 29 -24.55 -4.68 20.06
C THR A 29 -23.92 -3.52 19.32
N VAL A 30 -23.13 -3.84 18.29
CA VAL A 30 -22.56 -2.84 17.39
C VAL A 30 -23.71 -1.98 16.89
N GLN A 31 -23.82 -0.76 17.43
CA GLN A 31 -24.89 0.12 17.04
C GLN A 31 -24.64 0.57 15.61
N THR A 32 -25.63 0.38 14.75
CA THR A 32 -25.55 0.78 13.35
C THR A 32 -26.50 1.93 13.03
N VAL A 33 -26.14 2.74 12.05
CA VAL A 33 -26.98 3.87 11.61
C VAL A 33 -26.80 4.11 10.12
N SER A 34 -27.91 4.16 9.38
CA SER A 34 -27.85 4.38 7.94
C SER A 34 -27.70 5.87 7.61
N VAL A 35 -26.88 6.18 6.59
CA VAL A 35 -26.78 7.53 6.01
C VAL A 35 -28.13 8.04 5.47
N LYS A 36 -29.07 7.14 5.13
CA LYS A 36 -30.42 7.51 4.69
C LYS A 36 -31.22 8.24 5.77
N LYS A 37 -30.95 7.94 7.06
CA LYS A 37 -31.58 8.66 8.19
C LYS A 37 -31.20 10.14 8.24
N PHE A 38 -30.10 10.51 7.58
CA PHE A 38 -29.60 11.89 7.50
C PHE A 38 -29.94 12.55 6.15
N GLY A 39 -30.76 11.90 5.32
CA GLY A 39 -31.24 12.45 4.05
C GLY A 39 -30.38 12.14 2.83
N ALA A 40 -29.38 11.26 2.93
CA ALA A 40 -28.58 10.86 1.78
C ALA A 40 -29.46 10.07 0.79
N LYS A 41 -29.47 10.45 -0.49
CA LYS A 41 -30.33 9.83 -1.49
C LYS A 41 -29.70 8.63 -2.18
N GLY A 42 -28.39 8.63 -2.41
CA GLY A 42 -27.68 7.53 -3.07
C GLY A 42 -28.14 7.27 -4.51
N ASP A 43 -28.54 8.32 -5.25
CA ASP A 43 -29.04 8.27 -6.62
C ASP A 43 -27.98 8.61 -7.69
N GLY A 44 -26.75 8.87 -7.27
CA GLY A 44 -25.60 9.23 -8.10
C GLY A 44 -25.61 10.67 -8.62
N LYS A 45 -26.62 11.48 -8.27
CA LYS A 45 -26.81 12.85 -8.79
C LYS A 45 -26.95 13.88 -7.69
N THR A 46 -27.70 13.57 -6.63
CA THR A 46 -27.86 14.43 -5.48
C THR A 46 -26.54 14.53 -4.72
N ASP A 47 -26.14 15.75 -4.38
CA ASP A 47 -25.00 15.99 -3.50
C ASP A 47 -25.34 15.52 -2.08
N ASP A 48 -24.85 14.34 -1.72
CA ASP A 48 -25.08 13.68 -0.45
C ASP A 48 -24.04 14.10 0.62
N THR A 49 -23.12 15.02 0.30
CA THR A 49 -21.99 15.39 1.18
C THR A 49 -22.44 15.74 2.58
N ARG A 50 -23.41 16.66 2.71
CA ARG A 50 -23.88 17.14 4.02
C ARG A 50 -24.60 16.04 4.80
N ALA A 51 -25.41 15.22 4.13
CA ALA A 51 -26.12 14.13 4.79
C ALA A 51 -25.15 13.08 5.34
N ILE A 52 -24.13 12.74 4.56
CA ILE A 52 -23.08 11.79 4.97
C ILE A 52 -22.23 12.38 6.09
N GLN A 53 -21.81 13.64 6.00
CA GLN A 53 -21.04 14.29 7.06
C GLN A 53 -21.85 14.36 8.37
N ASN A 54 -23.14 14.71 8.31
CA ASN A 54 -24.01 14.69 9.49
C ASN A 54 -24.12 13.29 10.11
N ALA A 55 -24.16 12.25 9.27
CA ALA A 55 -24.15 10.87 9.75
C ALA A 55 -22.85 10.55 10.51
N ILE A 56 -21.70 10.98 9.98
CA ILE A 56 -20.39 10.85 10.63
C ILE A 56 -20.36 11.58 11.97
N ASP A 57 -20.73 12.85 11.97
CA ASP A 57 -20.62 13.71 13.15
C ASP A 57 -21.57 13.29 14.29
N SER A 58 -22.74 12.74 13.95
CA SER A 58 -23.78 12.36 14.92
C SER A 58 -23.65 10.92 15.43
N SER A 59 -22.72 10.12 14.90
CA SER A 59 -22.70 8.67 15.09
C SER A 59 -21.38 8.13 15.61
N LYS A 60 -20.65 8.94 16.38
CA LYS A 60 -19.39 8.53 17.00
C LYS A 60 -19.53 7.22 17.77
N GLY A 61 -18.62 6.27 17.53
CA GLY A 61 -18.65 4.94 18.15
C GLY A 61 -19.66 3.96 17.53
N LYS A 62 -20.39 4.35 16.48
CA LYS A 62 -21.32 3.50 15.74
C LYS A 62 -20.76 3.16 14.36
N THR A 63 -21.29 2.09 13.76
CA THR A 63 -21.04 1.79 12.35
C THR A 63 -22.08 2.49 11.46
N ILE A 64 -21.60 3.35 10.57
CA ILE A 64 -22.40 4.09 9.60
C ILE A 64 -22.56 3.23 8.36
N ILE A 65 -23.81 2.85 8.07
CA ILE A 65 -24.18 1.96 6.98
C ILE A 65 -24.53 2.78 5.74
N PHE A 66 -23.94 2.39 4.62
CA PHE A 66 -24.30 2.84 3.27
C PHE A 66 -25.06 1.71 2.57
N PRO A 67 -26.41 1.76 2.54
CA PRO A 67 -27.18 0.85 1.71
C PRO A 67 -26.77 0.95 0.24
N LYS A 68 -27.10 -0.08 -0.54
CA LYS A 68 -26.88 -0.07 -2.00
C LYS A 68 -27.33 1.26 -2.63
N GLY A 69 -26.45 1.85 -3.42
CA GLY A 69 -26.66 3.12 -4.08
C GLY A 69 -25.35 3.81 -4.46
N THR A 70 -25.47 4.91 -5.19
CA THR A 70 -24.32 5.73 -5.59
C THR A 70 -24.45 7.10 -4.93
N TYR A 71 -23.49 7.49 -4.12
CA TYR A 71 -23.53 8.70 -3.32
C TYR A 71 -22.54 9.71 -3.89
N ALA A 72 -23.04 10.75 -4.56
CA ALA A 72 -22.20 11.80 -5.08
C ALA A 72 -21.80 12.75 -3.95
N ILE A 73 -20.49 12.96 -3.75
CA ILE A 73 -19.96 13.83 -2.69
C ILE A 73 -18.86 14.75 -3.22
N ARG A 74 -18.57 15.82 -2.48
CA ARG A 74 -17.38 16.66 -2.70
C ARG A 74 -16.20 16.10 -1.92
N GLU A 75 -16.28 16.19 -0.60
CA GLU A 75 -15.24 15.78 0.33
C GLU A 75 -15.91 15.48 1.68
N ILE A 76 -15.51 14.40 2.35
CA ILE A 76 -15.97 14.06 3.70
C ILE A 76 -14.79 13.85 4.64
N THR A 77 -15.02 14.04 5.94
CA THR A 77 -13.99 13.92 6.98
C THR A 77 -14.40 12.92 8.04
N LEU A 78 -13.55 11.91 8.25
CA LEU A 78 -13.64 10.97 9.36
C LEU A 78 -12.82 11.49 10.54
N ARG A 79 -13.35 11.25 11.74
CA ARG A 79 -12.75 11.60 13.04
C ARG A 79 -12.78 10.39 13.97
N ASP A 80 -12.17 10.52 15.14
CA ASP A 80 -12.11 9.48 16.18
C ASP A 80 -13.35 8.59 16.26
N ASN A 81 -13.14 7.27 16.24
CA ASN A 81 -14.18 6.25 16.41
C ASN A 81 -15.27 6.29 15.33
N THR A 82 -14.86 6.46 14.07
CA THR A 82 -15.77 6.39 12.91
C THR A 82 -15.61 5.07 12.18
N SER A 83 -16.71 4.35 11.97
CA SER A 83 -16.75 3.14 11.16
C SER A 83 -17.72 3.33 10.00
N LEU A 84 -17.25 3.20 8.76
CA LEU A 84 -18.07 3.22 7.54
C LEU A 84 -18.17 1.79 6.99
N LYS A 85 -19.37 1.36 6.62
CA LYS A 85 -19.59 0.05 5.99
C LYS A 85 -20.60 0.15 4.85
N GLY A 86 -20.28 -0.44 3.70
CA GLY A 86 -21.15 -0.49 2.55
C GLY A 86 -21.89 -1.81 2.37
N GLU A 87 -23.00 -1.74 1.65
CA GLU A 87 -23.80 -2.89 1.20
C GLU A 87 -23.93 -2.81 -0.33
N GLN A 88 -22.81 -2.92 -1.04
CA GLN A 88 -22.70 -2.61 -2.49
C GLN A 88 -22.91 -1.12 -2.79
N ALA A 89 -22.39 -0.25 -1.93
CA ALA A 89 -22.47 1.19 -2.10
C ALA A 89 -21.23 1.75 -2.82
N VAL A 90 -21.46 2.73 -3.69
CA VAL A 90 -20.42 3.53 -4.35
C VAL A 90 -20.48 4.95 -3.81
N ILE A 91 -19.36 5.48 -3.34
CA ILE A 91 -19.18 6.90 -3.02
C ILE A 91 -18.36 7.49 -4.17
N GLN A 92 -18.93 8.44 -4.92
CA GLN A 92 -18.27 9.00 -6.09
C GLN A 92 -18.04 10.50 -5.97
N ALA A 93 -17.03 11.01 -6.66
CA ALA A 93 -16.87 12.45 -6.85
C ALA A 93 -18.11 13.06 -7.54
N GLY A 94 -18.67 14.10 -6.94
CA GLY A 94 -19.73 14.92 -7.53
C GLY A 94 -19.21 16.08 -8.38
N GLN A 95 -17.93 16.46 -8.19
CA GLN A 95 -17.26 17.57 -8.86
C GLN A 95 -15.73 17.46 -8.70
N GLU A 96 -14.99 18.39 -9.30
CA GLU A 96 -13.54 18.51 -9.08
C GLU A 96 -13.20 18.77 -7.61
N GLY A 97 -12.12 18.15 -7.13
CA GLY A 97 -11.69 18.26 -5.75
C GLY A 97 -10.28 17.77 -5.50
N LYS A 98 -9.68 18.23 -4.40
CA LYS A 98 -8.34 17.78 -3.99
C LYS A 98 -8.38 16.39 -3.38
N ARG A 99 -9.38 16.12 -2.55
CA ARG A 99 -9.49 14.90 -1.75
C ARG A 99 -10.95 14.46 -1.70
N LEU A 100 -11.20 13.15 -1.72
CA LEU A 100 -12.54 12.62 -1.54
C LEU A 100 -12.83 12.33 -0.07
N VAL A 101 -11.86 11.76 0.65
CA VAL A 101 -12.00 11.37 2.05
C VAL A 101 -10.76 11.77 2.87
N ASN A 102 -10.98 12.55 3.92
CA ASN A 102 -9.95 12.85 4.92
C ASN A 102 -10.11 11.94 6.13
N LEU A 103 -9.01 11.33 6.58
CA LEU A 103 -8.95 10.50 7.78
C LEU A 103 -8.09 11.19 8.83
N TYR A 104 -8.72 11.60 9.93
CA TYR A 104 -8.06 12.19 11.09
C TYR A 104 -8.34 11.37 12.35
N GLY A 105 -7.40 11.42 13.28
CA GLY A 105 -7.60 10.86 14.61
C GLY A 105 -7.45 9.35 14.61
N ARG A 106 -8.20 8.66 15.48
CA ARG A 106 -7.96 7.24 15.80
C ARG A 106 -9.17 6.33 15.66
N ASN A 107 -8.91 5.03 15.53
CA ASN A 107 -9.94 3.98 15.49
C ASN A 107 -10.93 4.24 14.35
N LEU A 108 -10.41 4.23 13.13
CA LEU A 108 -11.18 4.45 11.90
C LEU A 108 -11.31 3.13 11.14
N THR A 109 -12.52 2.80 10.72
CA THR A 109 -12.76 1.61 9.88
C THR A 109 -13.51 2.01 8.61
N ILE A 110 -13.06 1.52 7.46
CA ILE A 110 -13.76 1.61 6.18
C ILE A 110 -13.86 0.20 5.62
N ALA A 111 -15.07 -0.28 5.34
CA ALA A 111 -15.30 -1.63 4.84
C ALA A 111 -16.36 -1.69 3.74
N ASP A 112 -16.20 -2.63 2.80
CA ASP A 112 -17.23 -3.04 1.84
C ASP A 112 -17.79 -1.90 0.97
N LEU A 113 -16.93 -0.95 0.58
CA LEU A 113 -17.28 0.27 -0.16
C LEU A 113 -16.45 0.42 -1.44
N THR A 114 -17.04 1.05 -2.45
CA THR A 114 -16.29 1.57 -3.61
C THR A 114 -16.20 3.09 -3.53
N PHE A 115 -15.01 3.64 -3.73
CA PHE A 115 -14.72 5.06 -3.84
C PHE A 115 -14.25 5.37 -5.26
N ASP A 116 -14.99 6.19 -5.98
CA ASP A 116 -14.73 6.52 -7.37
C ASP A 116 -14.42 8.02 -7.53
N GLY A 117 -13.17 8.34 -7.88
CA GLY A 117 -12.73 9.71 -8.11
C GLY A 117 -13.25 10.32 -9.42
N LYS A 118 -13.81 9.50 -10.33
CA LYS A 118 -14.30 9.87 -11.67
C LYS A 118 -13.33 10.71 -12.50
N GLU A 119 -12.03 10.59 -12.21
CA GLU A 119 -10.95 11.41 -12.75
C GLU A 119 -11.09 12.92 -12.46
N GLN A 120 -11.90 13.28 -11.46
CA GLN A 120 -12.15 14.65 -11.01
C GLN A 120 -11.43 14.98 -9.71
N VAL A 121 -10.95 13.95 -8.99
CA VAL A 121 -10.34 14.12 -7.68
C VAL A 121 -8.90 13.62 -7.67
N ILE A 122 -8.02 14.44 -7.09
CA ILE A 122 -6.58 14.16 -7.02
C ILE A 122 -6.31 13.02 -6.03
N ASN A 123 -6.82 13.07 -4.81
CA ASN A 123 -6.56 12.05 -3.79
C ASN A 123 -7.84 11.33 -3.35
N GLY A 124 -7.83 9.99 -3.35
CA GLY A 124 -8.91 9.21 -2.77
C GLY A 124 -8.98 9.39 -1.27
N PHE A 125 -8.06 8.73 -0.57
CA PHE A 125 -7.94 8.84 0.88
C PHE A 125 -6.72 9.67 1.24
N PHE A 126 -6.92 10.62 2.14
CA PHE A 126 -5.83 11.38 2.75
C PHE A 126 -5.78 11.08 4.24
N ILE A 127 -4.81 10.28 4.67
CA ILE A 127 -4.56 9.94 6.07
C ILE A 127 -3.62 10.98 6.64
N HIS A 128 -4.17 11.83 7.49
CA HIS A 128 -3.49 13.01 8.01
C HIS A 128 -2.48 12.65 9.11
N LYS A 129 -1.55 13.57 9.33
CA LYS A 129 -0.55 13.49 10.40
C LYS A 129 -1.17 13.10 11.74
N GLY A 130 -0.54 12.16 12.45
CA GLY A 130 -0.99 11.73 13.78
C GLY A 130 -2.15 10.74 13.78
N ALA A 131 -2.74 10.42 12.63
CA ALA A 131 -3.84 9.48 12.57
C ALA A 131 -3.36 8.05 12.84
N GLN A 132 -4.15 7.26 13.58
CA GLN A 132 -3.72 5.94 14.01
C GLN A 132 -4.86 4.92 14.12
N ASP A 133 -4.54 3.64 14.17
CA ASP A 133 -5.51 2.55 14.36
C ASP A 133 -6.58 2.59 13.26
N ILE A 134 -6.14 2.48 12.01
CA ILE A 134 -6.98 2.60 10.81
C ILE A 134 -7.05 1.25 10.12
N LYS A 135 -8.26 0.82 9.78
CA LYS A 135 -8.52 -0.40 9.02
C LYS A 135 -9.34 -0.10 7.76
N ILE A 136 -8.78 -0.41 6.60
CA ILE A 136 -9.44 -0.33 5.30
C ILE A 136 -9.52 -1.76 4.74
N THR A 137 -10.74 -2.27 4.58
CA THR A 137 -10.96 -3.67 4.14
C THR A 137 -12.00 -3.81 3.06
N ASN A 138 -11.84 -4.78 2.16
CA ASN A 138 -12.86 -5.13 1.14
C ASN A 138 -13.32 -3.89 0.35
N THR A 139 -12.39 -2.97 0.06
CA THR A 139 -12.69 -1.64 -0.47
C THR A 139 -12.12 -1.51 -1.86
N THR A 140 -12.83 -0.84 -2.77
CA THR A 140 -12.29 -0.43 -4.08
C THR A 140 -12.05 1.07 -4.09
N ILE A 141 -10.88 1.53 -4.52
CA ILE A 141 -10.50 2.93 -4.66
C ILE A 141 -10.06 3.12 -6.11
N GLN A 142 -10.83 3.86 -6.91
CA GLN A 142 -10.64 3.89 -8.36
C GLN A 142 -10.77 5.27 -9.00
N ASN A 143 -10.16 5.42 -10.18
CA ASN A 143 -10.33 6.56 -11.08
C ASN A 143 -9.95 7.91 -10.44
N PHE A 144 -8.80 7.98 -9.75
CA PHE A 144 -8.29 9.26 -9.24
C PHE A 144 -7.31 9.86 -10.24
N SER A 145 -7.59 11.09 -10.66
CA SER A 145 -6.89 11.85 -11.70
C SER A 145 -7.37 13.32 -11.63
N THR A 146 -6.71 14.19 -12.39
CA THR A 146 -7.23 15.52 -12.71
C THR A 146 -6.73 15.95 -14.08
N SER A 147 -7.57 16.65 -14.85
CA SER A 147 -7.15 17.38 -16.06
C SER A 147 -6.90 18.86 -15.77
N ASN A 148 -7.18 19.31 -14.54
CA ASN A 148 -7.00 20.69 -14.10
C ASN A 148 -5.65 20.83 -13.36
N PRO A 149 -4.62 21.42 -14.00
CA PRO A 149 -3.30 21.57 -13.39
C PRO A 149 -3.27 22.59 -12.25
N ASN A 150 -4.32 23.42 -12.12
CA ASN A 150 -4.43 24.46 -11.09
C ASN A 150 -5.21 23.99 -9.85
N LEU A 151 -5.69 22.74 -9.84
CA LEU A 151 -6.50 22.21 -8.75
C LEU A 151 -5.69 22.05 -7.46
N ASP A 152 -4.37 21.84 -7.55
CA ASP A 152 -3.41 21.92 -6.44
C ASP A 152 -2.04 22.41 -6.94
N ASN A 153 -1.17 22.89 -6.04
CA ASN A 153 0.22 23.23 -6.38
C ASN A 153 1.04 21.98 -6.76
N HIS A 154 0.60 20.81 -6.28
CA HIS A 154 1.21 19.51 -6.55
C HIS A 154 0.10 18.51 -6.93
N PRO A 155 -0.48 18.59 -8.14
CA PRO A 155 -1.65 17.81 -8.53
C PRO A 155 -1.27 16.37 -8.90
N ILE A 156 -0.67 15.63 -7.96
CA ILE A 156 -0.27 14.23 -8.09
C ILE A 156 -1.47 13.35 -7.73
N PRO A 157 -2.06 12.59 -8.67
CA PRO A 157 -3.12 11.68 -8.34
C PRO A 157 -2.65 10.55 -7.42
N VAL A 158 -3.42 10.27 -6.37
CA VAL A 158 -3.09 9.25 -5.37
C VAL A 158 -4.34 8.49 -4.95
N GLY A 159 -4.29 7.15 -4.94
CA GLY A 159 -5.36 6.35 -4.33
C GLY A 159 -5.45 6.58 -2.81
N ILE A 160 -4.36 6.29 -2.09
CA ILE A 160 -4.24 6.53 -0.64
C ILE A 160 -2.94 7.29 -0.32
N ARG A 161 -3.06 8.47 0.28
CA ARG A 161 -1.93 9.26 0.80
C ARG A 161 -1.82 9.03 2.31
N ILE A 162 -0.64 8.65 2.78
CA ILE A 162 -0.33 8.44 4.20
C ILE A 162 0.80 9.39 4.60
N VAL A 163 0.54 10.25 5.58
CA VAL A 163 1.52 11.19 6.11
C VAL A 163 2.20 10.63 7.36
N GLY A 164 3.32 11.23 7.77
CA GLY A 164 4.08 10.81 8.95
C GLY A 164 3.37 11.04 10.27
N GLU A 165 4.00 10.53 11.34
CA GLU A 165 3.42 10.40 12.69
C GLU A 165 2.12 9.57 12.71
N THR A 166 1.85 8.80 11.66
CA THR A 166 0.74 7.85 11.63
C THR A 166 1.17 6.49 12.17
N LYS A 167 0.22 5.71 12.70
CA LYS A 167 0.51 4.44 13.35
C LYS A 167 -0.60 3.40 13.18
N ASN A 168 -0.24 2.13 13.08
CA ASN A 168 -1.19 1.00 13.06
C ASN A 168 -2.23 1.14 11.93
N ILE A 169 -1.77 1.10 10.70
CA ILE A 169 -2.65 1.17 9.52
C ILE A 169 -2.67 -0.19 8.83
N LEU A 170 -3.86 -0.78 8.69
CA LEU A 170 -4.10 -1.99 7.94
C LEU A 170 -4.90 -1.66 6.67
N ILE A 171 -4.34 -1.98 5.51
CA ILE A 171 -5.04 -2.01 4.23
C ILE A 171 -5.05 -3.46 3.78
N ASP A 172 -6.23 -4.08 3.76
CA ASP A 172 -6.40 -5.52 3.50
C ASP A 172 -7.53 -5.75 2.50
N ASN A 173 -7.37 -6.73 1.61
CA ASN A 173 -8.35 -7.08 0.58
C ASN A 173 -8.92 -5.85 -0.15
N THR A 174 -8.05 -4.92 -0.53
CA THR A 174 -8.43 -3.63 -1.14
C THR A 174 -7.94 -3.58 -2.58
N THR A 175 -8.76 -3.05 -3.49
CA THR A 175 -8.35 -2.81 -4.88
C THR A 175 -8.11 -1.31 -5.08
N VAL A 176 -6.90 -0.92 -5.47
CA VAL A 176 -6.55 0.44 -5.87
C VAL A 176 -6.28 0.43 -7.37
N LYS A 177 -7.12 1.09 -8.17
CA LYS A 177 -7.01 1.00 -9.63
C LYS A 177 -7.26 2.28 -10.41
N ASN A 178 -6.75 2.34 -11.64
CA ASN A 178 -6.92 3.48 -12.54
C ASN A 178 -6.52 4.81 -11.89
N ILE A 179 -5.32 4.84 -11.30
CA ILE A 179 -4.75 6.06 -10.75
C ILE A 179 -3.76 6.60 -11.77
N TYR A 180 -4.20 7.62 -12.51
CA TYR A 180 -3.49 8.08 -13.70
C TYR A 180 -3.29 9.58 -13.69
N SER A 181 -2.11 10.04 -14.09
CA SER A 181 -1.81 11.47 -14.19
C SER A 181 -2.07 12.00 -15.60
N LYS A 182 -2.89 13.05 -15.73
CA LYS A 182 -3.17 13.75 -16.99
C LYS A 182 -2.55 15.15 -17.05
N VAL A 183 -1.87 15.56 -15.98
CA VAL A 183 -1.22 16.87 -15.86
C VAL A 183 0.23 16.69 -15.42
N ARG A 184 1.12 17.52 -15.95
CA ARG A 184 2.53 17.53 -15.55
C ARG A 184 2.70 18.22 -14.20
N VAL A 185 3.59 17.71 -13.38
CA VAL A 185 3.90 18.23 -12.05
C VAL A 185 5.25 18.94 -12.09
N LYS A 186 5.23 20.26 -12.32
CA LYS A 186 6.45 21.10 -12.44
C LYS A 186 7.41 20.94 -11.26
N SER A 187 6.85 20.93 -10.05
CA SER A 187 7.58 20.76 -8.79
C SER A 187 8.23 19.39 -8.62
N SER A 188 7.91 18.43 -9.49
CA SER A 188 8.49 17.08 -9.50
C SER A 188 9.41 16.83 -10.71
N GLY A 189 9.78 17.85 -11.48
CA GLY A 189 10.60 17.70 -12.69
C GLY A 189 9.85 17.91 -14.01
N ASP A 190 8.64 18.47 -13.95
CA ASP A 190 7.77 18.77 -15.11
C ASP A 190 7.42 17.54 -15.96
N HIS A 191 7.02 16.46 -15.28
CA HIS A 191 6.54 15.21 -15.87
C HIS A 191 5.27 14.71 -15.16
N TYR A 192 4.66 13.66 -15.70
CA TYR A 192 3.44 13.07 -15.15
C TYR A 192 3.74 12.13 -13.98
N VAL A 193 3.02 12.29 -12.87
CA VAL A 193 3.28 11.57 -11.62
C VAL A 193 1.98 11.07 -11.01
N SER A 194 1.91 9.79 -10.63
CA SER A 194 0.78 9.21 -9.89
C SER A 194 1.23 8.12 -8.92
N ARG A 195 0.41 7.83 -7.90
CA ARG A 195 0.70 6.79 -6.91
C ARG A 195 -0.54 5.98 -6.55
N GLY A 196 -0.44 4.66 -6.48
CA GLY A 196 -1.51 3.87 -5.86
C GLY A 196 -1.62 4.21 -4.36
N ILE A 197 -0.52 3.98 -3.65
CA ILE A 197 -0.33 4.44 -2.26
C ILE A 197 0.93 5.29 -2.18
N PHE A 198 0.83 6.42 -1.50
CA PHE A 198 1.93 7.35 -1.30
C PHE A 198 2.19 7.60 0.17
N LEU A 199 3.30 7.09 0.68
CA LEU A 199 3.80 7.40 2.02
C LEU A 199 4.85 8.51 1.89
N MET A 200 4.50 9.73 2.29
CA MET A 200 5.44 10.84 2.36
C MET A 200 4.98 11.92 3.36
N PRO A 201 5.90 12.70 3.96
CA PRO A 201 5.58 13.82 4.84
C PRO A 201 4.73 14.90 4.13
N TYR A 202 4.11 15.82 4.89
CA TYR A 202 3.51 17.02 4.27
C TYR A 202 4.58 17.90 3.65
N THR A 203 5.72 18.04 4.33
CA THR A 203 6.83 18.88 3.88
C THR A 203 8.14 18.11 3.91
N VAL A 204 8.93 18.27 2.85
CA VAL A 204 10.27 17.66 2.77
C VAL A 204 11.32 18.43 3.60
N ALA A 205 11.08 19.72 3.86
CA ALA A 205 12.00 20.57 4.61
C ALA A 205 12.04 20.19 6.10
N LYS A 206 10.87 19.97 6.70
CA LYS A 206 10.69 19.55 8.10
C LYS A 206 9.78 18.32 8.11
N PRO A 207 10.30 17.14 7.73
CA PRO A 207 9.48 15.94 7.63
C PRO A 207 9.03 15.51 9.02
N GLU A 208 7.79 15.03 9.09
CA GLU A 208 7.26 14.32 10.24
C GLU A 208 8.07 13.05 10.53
N LYS A 209 7.88 12.47 11.72
CA LYS A 209 8.40 11.13 12.01
C LYS A 209 7.81 10.11 11.04
N ALA A 210 8.59 9.07 10.75
CA ALA A 210 8.15 7.98 9.88
C ALA A 210 6.86 7.31 10.40
N PRO A 211 5.95 6.89 9.50
CA PRO A 211 4.83 6.02 9.86
C PRO A 211 5.29 4.70 10.51
N GLU A 212 4.55 4.25 11.51
CA GLU A 212 4.82 3.03 12.26
C GLU A 212 3.73 1.98 12.04
N ASN A 213 4.12 0.71 11.92
CA ASN A 213 3.21 -0.43 11.81
C ASN A 213 2.15 -0.27 10.71
N ILE A 214 2.62 -0.14 9.48
CA ILE A 214 1.80 -0.09 8.27
C ILE A 214 1.79 -1.48 7.62
N VAL A 215 0.63 -2.06 7.39
CA VAL A 215 0.46 -3.36 6.74
C VAL A 215 -0.46 -3.19 5.54
N ILE A 216 0.07 -3.56 4.36
CA ILE A 216 -0.68 -3.56 3.10
C ILE A 216 -0.67 -5.00 2.60
N GLN A 217 -1.84 -5.64 2.60
CA GLN A 217 -1.94 -7.06 2.31
C GLN A 217 -3.14 -7.48 1.48
N ASN A 218 -3.01 -8.63 0.81
CA ASN A 218 -4.07 -9.27 0.03
C ASN A 218 -4.79 -8.31 -0.94
N SER A 219 -4.10 -7.26 -1.39
CA SER A 219 -4.68 -6.15 -2.13
C SER A 219 -4.23 -6.18 -3.59
N VAL A 220 -4.99 -5.52 -4.46
CA VAL A 220 -4.72 -5.44 -5.90
C VAL A 220 -4.41 -3.99 -6.28
N PHE A 221 -3.33 -3.80 -7.03
CA PHE A 221 -2.93 -2.52 -7.62
C PHE A 221 -2.94 -2.67 -9.13
N ASP A 222 -3.84 -1.97 -9.80
CA ASP A 222 -4.10 -2.15 -11.23
C ASP A 222 -4.16 -0.81 -11.97
N GLY A 223 -3.31 -0.60 -12.98
CA GLY A 223 -3.41 0.58 -13.84
C GLY A 223 -2.96 1.85 -13.11
N ILE A 224 -1.71 1.87 -12.64
CA ILE A 224 -1.10 3.05 -12.01
C ILE A 224 -0.07 3.64 -12.96
N GLY A 225 -0.33 4.84 -13.47
CA GLY A 225 0.44 5.40 -14.58
C GLY A 225 0.43 6.91 -14.68
N PRO A 226 1.18 7.50 -15.62
CA PRO A 226 1.85 6.85 -16.76
C PRO A 226 3.26 6.30 -16.44
N LYS A 227 3.99 5.83 -17.49
CA LYS A 227 5.37 5.32 -17.39
C LYS A 227 6.37 6.35 -16.88
N ASP A 228 6.04 7.64 -16.98
CA ASP A 228 6.85 8.77 -16.54
C ASP A 228 7.22 8.68 -15.08
N ASP A 229 6.23 8.50 -14.20
CA ASP A 229 6.43 8.30 -12.76
C ASP A 229 5.15 7.76 -12.10
N GLY A 230 4.55 6.69 -12.65
CA GLY A 230 3.42 5.98 -12.07
C GLY A 230 3.86 4.76 -11.26
N ASP A 231 3.73 4.86 -9.93
CA ASP A 231 4.21 3.82 -9.00
C ASP A 231 3.06 3.25 -8.17
N GLY A 232 2.96 1.92 -8.07
CA GLY A 232 1.96 1.24 -7.23
C GLY A 232 2.01 1.70 -5.78
N ILE A 233 3.14 1.50 -5.10
CA ILE A 233 3.39 2.01 -3.75
C ILE A 233 4.73 2.74 -3.74
N ASN A 234 4.74 3.97 -3.23
CA ASN A 234 5.96 4.75 -3.03
C ASN A 234 6.10 5.21 -1.58
N VAL A 235 7.28 4.98 -1.01
CA VAL A 235 7.67 5.42 0.33
C VAL A 235 8.86 6.36 0.22
N GLN A 236 8.73 7.63 0.64
CA GLN A 236 9.83 8.58 0.54
C GLN A 236 9.78 9.73 1.56
N SER A 237 10.99 10.23 1.89
CA SER A 237 11.27 11.51 2.58
C SER A 237 11.07 11.57 4.10
N PHE A 238 10.93 10.45 4.82
CA PHE A 238 10.74 10.46 6.28
C PHE A 238 12.03 10.59 7.11
N LYS A 239 13.22 10.51 6.50
CA LYS A 239 14.56 10.58 7.16
C LYS A 239 14.83 9.51 8.24
N GLN A 240 13.82 8.73 8.63
CA GLN A 240 13.85 7.67 9.64
C GLN A 240 13.33 6.38 9.03
N LYS A 241 13.64 5.26 9.67
CA LYS A 241 13.15 3.94 9.29
C LYS A 241 11.62 3.90 9.38
N VAL A 242 10.95 3.52 8.30
CA VAL A 242 9.52 3.19 8.31
C VAL A 242 9.35 1.76 8.82
N THR A 243 8.20 1.46 9.41
CA THR A 243 7.79 0.08 9.69
C THR A 243 6.61 -0.25 8.79
N ILE A 244 6.90 -0.76 7.60
CA ILE A 244 5.90 -1.13 6.60
C ILE A 244 6.12 -2.56 6.12
N THR A 245 5.03 -3.33 6.09
CA THR A 245 4.98 -4.67 5.49
C THR A 245 4.02 -4.63 4.31
N ILE A 246 4.52 -4.99 3.13
CA ILE A 246 3.79 -5.08 1.87
C ILE A 246 3.76 -6.56 1.50
N GLN A 247 2.65 -7.24 1.73
CA GLN A 247 2.61 -8.71 1.61
C GLN A 247 1.41 -9.28 0.85
N ASN A 248 1.64 -10.35 0.09
CA ASN A 248 0.56 -11.09 -0.59
C ASN A 248 -0.34 -10.22 -1.48
N ASN A 249 0.20 -9.13 -2.04
CA ASN A 249 -0.53 -8.25 -2.95
C ASN A 249 -0.29 -8.66 -4.40
N ARG A 250 -1.19 -8.24 -5.29
CA ARG A 250 -1.06 -8.34 -6.74
C ARG A 250 -0.87 -6.96 -7.35
N PHE A 251 0.14 -6.82 -8.19
CA PHE A 251 0.41 -5.61 -8.97
C PHE A 251 0.34 -5.96 -10.46
N GLU A 252 -0.47 -5.25 -11.21
CA GLU A 252 -0.59 -5.42 -12.66
C GLU A 252 -0.86 -4.07 -13.33
N ASN A 253 -0.48 -3.94 -14.60
CA ASN A 253 -0.64 -2.69 -15.36
C ASN A 253 -0.04 -1.45 -14.64
N ASN A 254 0.98 -1.64 -13.78
CA ASN A 254 1.75 -0.54 -13.19
C ASN A 254 2.78 -0.06 -14.20
N HIS A 255 2.65 1.18 -14.66
CA HIS A 255 3.39 1.63 -15.84
C HIS A 255 4.88 1.85 -15.60
N LYS A 256 5.30 2.33 -14.42
CA LYS A 256 6.73 2.52 -14.15
C LYS A 256 7.27 1.49 -13.17
N ARG A 257 6.71 1.47 -11.94
CA ARG A 257 7.09 0.53 -10.89
C ARG A 257 5.90 0.02 -10.12
N ALA A 258 5.97 -1.22 -9.62
CA ALA A 258 5.02 -1.67 -8.62
C ALA A 258 5.39 -1.05 -7.26
N LEU A 259 6.67 -1.11 -6.88
CA LEU A 259 7.16 -0.64 -5.59
C LEU A 259 8.37 0.27 -5.76
N LYS A 260 8.36 1.44 -5.11
CA LYS A 260 9.50 2.37 -5.03
C LYS A 260 9.79 2.75 -3.58
N ILE A 261 10.83 2.18 -3.00
CA ILE A 261 11.20 2.35 -1.59
C ILE A 261 12.40 3.28 -1.47
N GLN A 262 12.19 4.47 -0.92
CA GLN A 262 13.23 5.49 -0.72
C GLN A 262 13.49 5.82 0.75
N ASP A 263 12.74 5.21 1.68
CA ASP A 263 13.05 5.26 3.12
C ASP A 263 13.34 3.85 3.68
N PRO A 264 14.20 3.72 4.70
CA PRO A 264 14.63 2.41 5.20
C PRO A 264 13.52 1.60 5.85
N GLY A 265 13.64 0.27 5.87
CA GLY A 265 12.84 -0.59 6.76
C GLY A 265 11.63 -1.31 6.18
N ALA A 266 11.42 -1.24 4.87
CA ALA A 266 10.31 -1.95 4.24
C ALA A 266 10.54 -3.47 4.19
N ILE A 267 9.48 -4.24 4.45
CA ILE A 267 9.41 -5.68 4.21
C ILE A 267 8.44 -5.91 3.05
N ILE A 268 8.91 -6.59 2.01
CA ILE A 268 8.16 -6.87 0.78
C ILE A 268 8.12 -8.39 0.60
N LYS A 269 6.97 -9.01 0.86
CA LYS A 269 6.88 -10.47 0.96
C LYS A 269 5.73 -11.11 0.20
N GLY A 270 5.97 -12.16 -0.58
CA GLY A 270 4.85 -12.96 -1.12
C GLY A 270 3.99 -12.25 -2.17
N ASN A 271 4.44 -11.11 -2.72
CA ASN A 271 3.65 -10.36 -3.70
C ASN A 271 3.79 -10.97 -5.09
N THR A 272 2.74 -10.86 -5.89
CA THR A 272 2.74 -11.15 -7.33
C THR A 272 2.83 -9.82 -8.09
N ILE A 273 3.87 -9.63 -8.89
CA ILE A 273 4.07 -8.42 -9.71
C ILE A 273 4.15 -8.82 -11.18
N ILE A 274 3.25 -8.29 -12.00
CA ILE A 274 3.11 -8.64 -13.41
C ILE A 274 3.43 -7.45 -14.28
N ASN A 275 4.46 -7.59 -15.10
CA ASN A 275 4.68 -6.70 -16.24
C ASN A 275 3.75 -7.08 -17.39
N SER A 276 2.63 -6.38 -17.44
CA SER A 276 1.57 -6.58 -18.44
C SER A 276 1.88 -6.00 -19.82
N PHE A 277 3.04 -5.39 -20.01
CA PHE A 277 3.36 -4.60 -21.20
C PHE A 277 4.36 -5.31 -22.10
N ASN A 278 4.20 -5.23 -23.42
CA ASN A 278 5.19 -5.68 -24.40
C ASN A 278 5.14 -4.77 -25.64
N GLY A 279 6.07 -3.82 -25.72
CA GLY A 279 6.19 -2.83 -26.79
C GLY A 279 5.06 -1.79 -26.83
N ASN A 280 4.26 -1.69 -25.76
CA ASN A 280 3.05 -0.87 -25.69
C ASN A 280 2.98 0.03 -24.44
N ASN A 281 4.11 0.25 -23.76
CA ASN A 281 4.20 1.16 -22.62
C ASN A 281 5.32 2.16 -22.89
N HIS A 282 4.98 3.43 -23.04
CA HIS A 282 5.89 4.48 -23.45
C HIS A 282 5.87 5.65 -22.47
N TYR A 283 6.97 6.41 -22.46
CA TYR A 283 7.04 7.66 -21.71
C TYR A 283 6.29 8.75 -22.46
N ASP A 284 5.46 9.51 -21.75
CA ASP A 284 4.68 10.61 -22.29
C ASP A 284 5.49 11.90 -22.37
N THR A 285 6.44 12.09 -21.43
CA THR A 285 7.29 13.31 -21.38
C THR A 285 8.64 13.12 -22.06
N TYR A 286 9.23 11.91 -21.98
CA TYR A 286 10.62 11.70 -22.37
C TYR A 286 10.76 10.91 -23.67
N ASN A 287 11.60 11.41 -24.56
CA ASN A 287 12.01 10.67 -25.76
C ASN A 287 13.25 9.82 -25.44
N ILE A 288 13.04 8.62 -24.88
CA ILE A 288 14.12 7.68 -24.56
C ILE A 288 13.99 6.39 -25.38
N PRO A 289 15.10 5.68 -25.65
CA PRO A 289 15.04 4.40 -26.35
C PRO A 289 14.11 3.40 -25.66
N ASP A 290 13.32 2.66 -26.45
CA ASP A 290 12.41 1.63 -25.94
C ASP A 290 13.13 0.29 -25.72
N ASN A 291 13.98 0.25 -24.70
CA ASN A 291 14.77 -0.93 -24.34
C ASN A 291 14.15 -1.77 -23.21
N TYR A 292 13.03 -1.35 -22.64
CA TYR A 292 12.27 -2.10 -21.63
C TYR A 292 10.81 -1.67 -21.57
N ASP A 293 9.94 -2.58 -21.18
CA ASP A 293 8.51 -2.31 -21.06
C ASP A 293 8.16 -1.62 -19.74
N MET A 294 8.72 -2.09 -18.63
CA MET A 294 8.51 -1.52 -17.29
C MET A 294 9.88 -1.18 -16.68
N TYR A 295 9.98 -0.09 -15.92
CA TYR A 295 11.29 0.29 -15.38
C TYR A 295 11.79 -0.75 -14.37
N ALA A 296 11.00 -1.03 -13.34
CA ALA A 296 11.30 -2.11 -12.39
C ALA A 296 10.03 -2.63 -11.73
N ALA A 297 9.99 -3.89 -11.31
CA ALA A 297 8.96 -4.34 -10.38
C ALA A 297 9.18 -3.65 -9.02
N ILE A 298 10.40 -3.75 -8.50
CA ILE A 298 10.77 -3.23 -7.18
C ILE A 298 12.04 -2.38 -7.30
N SER A 299 11.95 -1.11 -6.93
CA SER A 299 13.11 -0.23 -6.75
C SER A 299 13.40 -0.03 -5.26
N VAL A 300 14.63 -0.35 -4.85
CA VAL A 300 15.13 -0.27 -3.47
C VAL A 300 16.25 0.77 -3.40
N TYR A 301 15.90 1.97 -2.95
CA TYR A 301 16.80 3.13 -2.84
C TYR A 301 17.10 3.51 -1.38
N ALA A 302 16.92 2.56 -0.46
CA ALA A 302 17.04 2.76 0.97
C ALA A 302 17.55 1.52 1.70
N ASN A 303 18.03 1.73 2.94
CA ASN A 303 18.65 0.67 3.72
C ASN A 303 17.62 -0.27 4.38
N ASP A 304 18.08 -1.41 4.89
CA ASP A 304 17.31 -2.29 5.77
C ASP A 304 15.99 -2.75 5.11
N VAL A 305 16.05 -3.16 3.84
CA VAL A 305 14.89 -3.60 3.06
C VAL A 305 14.96 -5.11 2.82
N ILE A 306 13.83 -5.79 3.00
CA ILE A 306 13.70 -7.22 2.76
C ILE A 306 12.75 -7.44 1.58
N VAL A 307 13.17 -8.24 0.61
CA VAL A 307 12.41 -8.64 -0.57
C VAL A 307 12.42 -10.17 -0.64
N GLU A 308 11.32 -10.79 -0.21
CA GLU A 308 11.24 -12.24 -0.03
C GLU A 308 10.01 -12.89 -0.66
N ASP A 309 10.18 -14.10 -1.17
CA ASP A 309 9.05 -14.95 -1.61
C ASP A 309 8.15 -14.29 -2.67
N ASN A 310 8.62 -13.28 -3.42
CA ASN A 310 7.81 -12.60 -4.43
C ASN A 310 7.88 -13.33 -5.77
N ASP A 311 6.77 -13.31 -6.52
CA ASP A 311 6.68 -13.76 -7.90
C ASP A 311 6.61 -12.55 -8.84
N ILE A 312 7.70 -12.27 -9.53
CA ILE A 312 7.86 -11.17 -10.48
C ILE A 312 7.89 -11.76 -11.88
N THR A 313 6.83 -11.54 -12.64
CA THR A 313 6.63 -12.18 -13.95
C THR A 313 5.96 -11.24 -14.95
N GLY A 314 5.47 -11.76 -16.07
CA GLY A 314 4.73 -11.01 -17.08
C GLY A 314 5.21 -11.31 -18.49
N ILE A 315 4.57 -10.65 -19.46
CA ILE A 315 4.90 -10.78 -20.88
C ILE A 315 6.03 -9.84 -21.31
N GLY A 316 6.34 -8.82 -20.50
CA GLY A 316 7.31 -7.79 -20.81
C GLY A 316 8.70 -8.00 -20.27
N SER A 317 9.59 -7.05 -20.62
CA SER A 317 10.92 -6.90 -20.03
C SER A 317 11.00 -5.73 -19.06
N PHE A 318 11.82 -5.89 -18.01
CA PHE A 318 12.18 -4.80 -17.09
C PHE A 318 13.51 -4.12 -17.47
N SER A 319 13.71 -2.84 -17.10
CA SER A 319 15.07 -2.24 -17.09
C SER A 319 15.95 -2.88 -16.01
N ALA A 320 15.32 -3.26 -14.89
CA ALA A 320 15.76 -4.28 -13.96
C ALA A 320 14.54 -4.69 -13.15
N ALA A 321 14.27 -5.99 -13.01
CA ALA A 321 13.10 -6.43 -12.24
C ALA A 321 13.20 -5.98 -10.78
N ILE A 322 14.38 -6.15 -10.17
CA ILE A 322 14.74 -5.53 -8.89
C ILE A 322 15.93 -4.59 -9.11
N ASP A 323 15.73 -3.32 -8.82
CA ASP A 323 16.72 -2.25 -8.96
C ASP A 323 17.15 -1.75 -7.59
N ILE A 324 18.38 -2.10 -7.17
CA ILE A 324 19.00 -1.61 -5.94
C ILE A 324 19.90 -0.43 -6.29
N ASP A 325 19.67 0.70 -5.64
CA ASP A 325 20.51 1.89 -5.80
C ASP A 325 20.92 2.47 -4.45
N SER A 326 22.24 2.56 -4.20
CA SER A 326 22.79 3.27 -3.04
C SER A 326 22.22 2.79 -1.68
N ALA A 327 21.85 1.52 -1.58
CA ALA A 327 21.22 0.90 -0.41
C ALA A 327 22.20 0.03 0.39
N GLN A 328 21.88 -0.23 1.65
CA GLN A 328 22.66 -1.10 2.54
C GLN A 328 21.74 -2.06 3.30
N ASN A 329 22.25 -3.22 3.71
CA ASN A 329 21.48 -4.22 4.47
C ASN A 329 20.20 -4.63 3.73
N VAL A 330 20.35 -5.07 2.48
CA VAL A 330 19.22 -5.49 1.64
C VAL A 330 19.26 -7.00 1.46
N THR A 331 18.13 -7.65 1.74
CA THR A 331 17.93 -9.08 1.50
C THR A 331 17.00 -9.27 0.31
N ILE A 332 17.44 -10.06 -0.66
CA ILE A 332 16.65 -10.56 -1.79
C ILE A 332 16.70 -12.08 -1.72
N ASN A 333 15.68 -12.70 -1.15
CA ASN A 333 15.70 -14.13 -0.88
C ASN A 333 14.45 -14.86 -1.41
N ASN A 334 14.65 -16.01 -2.06
CA ASN A 334 13.58 -16.89 -2.52
C ASN A 334 12.52 -16.24 -3.44
N ASN A 335 12.93 -15.30 -4.28
CA ASN A 335 12.04 -14.69 -5.27
C ASN A 335 12.10 -15.47 -6.60
N ARG A 336 10.96 -15.55 -7.30
CA ARG A 336 10.91 -15.95 -8.71
C ARG A 336 10.87 -14.69 -9.56
N ILE A 337 11.80 -14.55 -10.49
CA ILE A 337 11.94 -13.36 -11.33
C ILE A 337 12.11 -13.79 -12.78
N GLU A 338 11.13 -13.48 -13.62
CA GLU A 338 11.07 -13.91 -15.02
C GLU A 338 10.56 -12.79 -15.93
N ASN A 339 11.35 -12.37 -16.91
CA ASN A 339 10.82 -11.59 -18.03
C ASN A 339 10.09 -12.51 -19.02
N GLY A 340 9.18 -11.95 -19.82
CA GLY A 340 8.52 -12.68 -20.91
C GLY A 340 9.52 -13.17 -21.95
N ILE A 341 9.35 -14.39 -22.45
CA ILE A 341 10.30 -15.01 -23.41
C ILE A 341 10.32 -14.29 -24.76
N ASP A 342 9.20 -13.70 -25.17
CA ASP A 342 9.08 -12.94 -26.42
C ASP A 342 9.34 -11.43 -26.22
N SER A 343 9.81 -11.03 -25.04
CA SER A 343 10.14 -9.65 -24.72
C SER A 343 11.60 -9.30 -25.09
N ARG A 344 11.98 -8.04 -24.89
CA ARG A 344 13.36 -7.54 -25.03
C ARG A 344 14.26 -7.93 -23.83
N TYR A 345 14.09 -9.14 -23.31
CA TYR A 345 14.69 -9.57 -22.04
C TYR A 345 16.22 -9.60 -22.05
N ASN A 346 16.82 -9.74 -23.23
CA ASN A 346 18.27 -9.84 -23.41
C ASN A 346 19.02 -8.50 -23.32
N LEU A 347 18.30 -7.37 -23.17
CA LEU A 347 18.90 -6.03 -23.10
C LEU A 347 19.29 -5.59 -21.69
N ASN A 348 18.66 -6.15 -20.66
CA ASN A 348 18.77 -5.65 -19.29
C ASN A 348 18.87 -6.80 -18.25
N PRO A 349 19.52 -6.55 -17.10
CA PRO A 349 19.65 -7.53 -16.04
C PRO A 349 18.33 -7.72 -15.27
N LEU A 350 18.16 -8.86 -14.59
CA LEU A 350 17.02 -9.08 -13.71
C LEU A 350 17.19 -8.36 -12.36
N ILE A 351 18.35 -8.49 -11.74
CA ILE A 351 18.71 -7.75 -10.53
C ILE A 351 19.87 -6.82 -10.85
N ARG A 352 19.70 -5.51 -10.62
CA ARG A 352 20.73 -4.49 -10.82
C ARG A 352 21.13 -3.86 -9.50
N ILE A 353 22.44 -3.71 -9.28
CA ILE A 353 23.02 -3.07 -8.10
C ILE A 353 23.89 -1.89 -8.56
N ASN A 354 23.51 -0.67 -8.21
CA ASN A 354 24.14 0.55 -8.70
C ASN A 354 24.15 1.71 -7.67
N THR A 355 24.77 2.85 -8.01
CA THR A 355 24.85 4.04 -7.14
C THR A 355 24.41 5.33 -7.85
N VAL A 356 23.52 5.25 -8.85
CA VAL A 356 23.14 6.41 -9.66
C VAL A 356 22.41 7.47 -8.82
N TYR A 357 21.55 7.03 -7.90
CA TYR A 357 20.75 7.87 -7.00
C TYR A 357 21.62 8.64 -6.01
N ASN A 358 22.67 8.00 -5.48
CA ASN A 358 23.64 8.65 -4.61
C ASN A 358 25.06 8.08 -4.78
N ARG A 359 25.81 8.69 -5.70
CA ARG A 359 27.16 8.25 -6.09
C ARG A 359 28.18 8.21 -4.96
N THR A 360 27.96 8.93 -3.86
CA THR A 360 28.89 8.97 -2.72
C THR A 360 28.57 7.90 -1.67
N LYS A 361 27.40 7.26 -1.73
CA LYS A 361 26.96 6.28 -0.75
C LYS A 361 27.36 4.88 -1.20
N ALA A 362 28.24 4.25 -0.42
CA ALA A 362 28.65 2.87 -0.63
C ALA A 362 27.49 1.88 -0.39
N ILE A 363 27.50 0.80 -1.17
CA ILE A 363 26.59 -0.34 -1.03
C ILE A 363 27.27 -1.39 -0.15
N SER A 364 26.57 -1.89 0.86
CA SER A 364 27.10 -2.90 1.78
C SER A 364 26.02 -3.79 2.38
N GLY A 365 26.35 -5.02 2.74
CA GLY A 365 25.41 -5.90 3.45
C GLY A 365 24.31 -6.42 2.54
N LEU A 366 24.66 -6.90 1.35
CA LEU A 366 23.69 -7.49 0.43
C LEU A 366 23.62 -9.01 0.62
N THR A 367 22.42 -9.55 0.73
CA THR A 367 22.17 -10.99 0.72
C THR A 367 21.23 -11.31 -0.43
N ILE A 368 21.72 -12.00 -1.46
CA ILE A 368 20.95 -12.38 -2.65
C ILE A 368 20.99 -13.89 -2.78
N THR A 369 19.95 -14.58 -2.28
CA THR A 369 19.99 -16.04 -2.09
C THR A 369 18.72 -16.75 -2.55
N ASN A 370 18.86 -17.99 -3.01
CA ASN A 370 17.72 -18.87 -3.33
C ASN A 370 16.75 -18.33 -4.39
N ASN A 371 17.13 -17.34 -5.20
CA ASN A 371 16.24 -16.78 -6.21
C ASN A 371 16.26 -17.61 -7.49
N THR A 372 15.12 -17.67 -8.19
CA THR A 372 15.05 -18.19 -9.57
C THR A 372 14.99 -17.02 -10.53
N LEU A 373 15.99 -16.90 -11.41
CA LEU A 373 16.19 -15.76 -12.30
C LEU A 373 16.16 -16.26 -13.76
N LYS A 374 15.12 -15.86 -14.51
CA LYS A 374 14.88 -16.36 -15.86
C LYS A 374 14.70 -15.23 -16.87
N ASN A 375 15.30 -15.41 -18.05
CA ASN A 375 15.23 -14.47 -19.17
C ASN A 375 15.73 -13.07 -18.80
N GLY A 376 17.04 -12.88 -18.72
CA GLY A 376 17.68 -11.57 -18.53
C GLY A 376 19.01 -11.51 -19.27
N SER A 377 19.53 -10.30 -19.54
CA SER A 377 20.91 -10.18 -20.04
C SER A 377 21.90 -10.78 -19.03
N ASN A 378 21.60 -10.58 -17.74
CA ASN A 378 22.28 -11.12 -16.58
C ASN A 378 21.25 -11.46 -15.50
N GLY A 379 21.53 -12.48 -14.69
CA GLY A 379 20.74 -12.72 -13.47
C GLY A 379 20.93 -11.60 -12.46
N ILE A 380 22.18 -11.38 -12.05
CA ILE A 380 22.58 -10.37 -11.06
C ILE A 380 23.71 -9.54 -11.66
N TYR A 381 23.56 -8.22 -11.70
CA TYR A 381 24.55 -7.30 -12.27
C TYR A 381 24.97 -6.23 -11.27
N PHE A 382 26.25 -6.26 -10.90
CA PHE A 382 26.89 -5.25 -10.07
C PHE A 382 27.54 -4.18 -10.96
N SER A 383 26.86 -3.04 -11.12
CA SER A 383 27.43 -1.90 -11.86
C SER A 383 28.26 -0.98 -10.96
N SER A 384 28.41 -1.32 -9.68
CA SER A 384 29.13 -0.53 -8.69
C SER A 384 29.75 -1.46 -7.64
N PRO A 385 30.89 -1.08 -7.02
CA PRO A 385 31.50 -1.88 -5.97
C PRO A 385 30.59 -2.07 -4.76
N VAL A 386 30.57 -3.29 -4.20
CA VAL A 386 29.79 -3.67 -3.02
C VAL A 386 30.71 -4.29 -1.97
N ARG A 387 30.45 -3.99 -0.69
CA ARG A 387 31.11 -4.64 0.46
C ARG A 387 30.15 -5.61 1.14
N ASN A 388 30.68 -6.65 1.79
CA ASN A 388 29.87 -7.59 2.59
C ASN A 388 28.67 -8.13 1.80
N VAL A 389 28.94 -8.85 0.71
CA VAL A 389 27.92 -9.40 -0.17
C VAL A 389 27.91 -10.93 -0.09
N THR A 390 26.72 -11.49 0.06
CA THR A 390 26.47 -12.93 0.01
C THR A 390 25.58 -13.21 -1.19
N VAL A 391 26.08 -14.02 -2.12
CA VAL A 391 25.33 -14.51 -3.28
C VAL A 391 25.47 -16.03 -3.32
N SER A 392 24.38 -16.75 -3.11
CA SER A 392 24.41 -18.21 -3.08
C SER A 392 23.07 -18.83 -3.49
N ASN A 393 23.11 -20.05 -4.01
CA ASN A 393 21.91 -20.86 -4.32
C ASN A 393 20.90 -20.19 -5.28
N ASN A 394 21.31 -19.21 -6.08
CA ASN A 394 20.44 -18.66 -7.11
C ASN A 394 20.46 -19.56 -8.36
N THR A 395 19.31 -19.77 -8.98
CA THR A 395 19.16 -20.53 -10.21
C THR A 395 19.04 -19.56 -11.38
N LEU A 396 19.89 -19.70 -12.40
CA LEU A 396 19.85 -18.90 -13.63
C LEU A 396 19.30 -19.73 -14.79
N VAL A 397 18.35 -19.18 -15.55
CA VAL A 397 17.80 -19.79 -16.77
C VAL A 397 17.79 -18.73 -17.88
N ASN A 398 18.34 -19.06 -19.06
CA ASN A 398 18.45 -18.11 -20.19
C ASN A 398 19.04 -16.74 -19.80
N SER A 399 20.02 -16.74 -18.91
CA SER A 399 20.64 -15.52 -18.36
C SER A 399 22.13 -15.77 -18.10
N LYS A 400 22.97 -14.73 -18.27
CA LYS A 400 24.41 -14.79 -17.96
C LYS A 400 24.71 -14.53 -16.49
#